data_AF-A0A9E4HKE2-F1
#
_entry.id   AF-A0A9E4HKE2-F1
#
_cell.length_a   1.000
_cell.length_b   1.000
_cell.length_c   1.000
_cell.angle_alpha   90.00
_cell.angle_beta   90.00
_cell.angle_gamma   90.00
#
_symmetry.space_group_name_H-M   'P 1'
#
loop_
_entity.id
_entity.type
_entity.pdbx_description
1 polymer ?
#
loop_
_entity_poly.entity_id
_entity_poly.type
_entity_poly.pdbx_seq_one_letter_code
_entity_poly.pdbx_strand_id
1 'polypeptide(L)'
;MRESYSFDRNIIAEIRRAANTGIYRIRGWGAKRRLPTLDDLVFLGASMSRYPLEGYREACGTDVVIGEDRAERPVHLKIPVTIAGMSFGSLSAQAKEALGRGASSAGTSTTTGDGGMTEEERQHSSTLVYQYLPSRYGMNPDHLRVADAIEVVVGQGAKPGGGGMLLGQKITERVAEMRTLPEGIDQRSACRHPDWTGPDDLEIKIGELREITDWQVPIYVKVGAARPYYDTALAVKAGADAVVVDGMQGGTAATQDVFIEHVGIPTVAAIGESVRALRELGVHRREVKLVVAGGIRSGADVAKALALGADAASIGTAALIAIGDNDPAYEAEYRSLGTSAGFWEDFQAGNDPAGITTQDPELSARLDPVLAGRRLANYLQVLTIETQILARANGKSHVLNLEPEDLAALTVEAAAMAKVPLAGTGWVPGVD
;
A
#
# COMPACT_ATOMS: atom_id res chain seq x y z
N MET A 1 -6.76 30.11 29.36
CA MET A 1 -7.75 29.97 28.28
C MET A 1 -7.91 28.48 27.98
N ARG A 2 -9.13 28.00 27.67
CA ARG A 2 -9.40 26.59 27.32
C ARG A 2 -9.76 26.50 25.84
N GLU A 3 -9.08 25.63 25.10
CA GLU A 3 -9.35 25.38 23.68
C GLU A 3 -10.67 24.60 23.50
N SER A 4 -11.41 24.89 22.43
CA SER A 4 -12.62 24.13 22.09
C SER A 4 -12.24 22.74 21.58
N TYR A 5 -12.97 21.71 21.99
CA TYR A 5 -12.72 20.34 21.53
C TYR A 5 -13.17 20.12 20.08
N SER A 6 -14.29 20.71 19.67
CA SER A 6 -14.84 20.58 18.31
C SER A 6 -14.29 21.60 17.33
N PHE A 7 -13.75 22.71 17.82
CA PHE A 7 -13.15 23.79 17.03
C PHE A 7 -11.78 24.15 17.62
N ASP A 8 -10.86 23.19 17.60
CA ASP A 8 -9.47 23.46 17.97
C ASP A 8 -8.83 24.46 17.01
N ARG A 9 -7.60 24.90 17.31
CA ARG A 9 -6.86 25.85 16.49
C ARG A 9 -6.64 25.36 15.05
N ASN A 10 -6.51 24.06 14.83
CA ASN A 10 -6.27 23.50 13.50
C ASN A 10 -7.56 23.60 12.67
N ILE A 11 -8.71 23.24 13.26
CA ILE A 11 -10.02 23.38 12.64
C ILE A 11 -10.35 24.85 12.37
N ILE A 12 -10.10 25.75 13.32
CA ILE A 12 -10.32 27.20 13.13
C ILE A 12 -9.41 27.75 12.02
N ALA A 13 -8.14 27.33 11.98
CA ALA A 13 -7.20 27.75 10.93
C ALA A 13 -7.67 27.26 9.56
N GLU A 14 -8.11 26.01 9.44
CA GLU A 14 -8.63 25.46 8.19
C GLU A 14 -9.93 26.15 7.74
N ILE A 15 -10.86 26.45 8.65
CA ILE A 15 -12.07 27.23 8.34
C ILE A 15 -11.70 28.60 7.78
N ARG A 16 -10.73 29.29 8.41
CA ARG A 16 -10.25 30.61 7.93
C ARG A 16 -9.55 30.50 6.57
N ARG A 17 -8.71 29.48 6.37
CA ARG A 17 -8.07 29.20 5.07
C ARG A 17 -9.12 28.97 3.98
N ALA A 18 -10.10 28.11 4.25
CA ALA A 18 -11.18 27.82 3.33
C ALA A 18 -12.04 29.06 3.03
N ALA A 19 -12.38 29.85 4.04
CA ALA A 19 -13.13 31.11 3.87
C ALA A 19 -12.38 32.14 3.03
N ASN A 20 -11.06 32.23 3.16
CA ASN A 20 -10.22 33.17 2.41
C ASN A 20 -9.96 32.73 0.96
N THR A 21 -9.95 31.42 0.69
CA THR A 21 -9.53 30.88 -0.62
C THR A 21 -10.69 30.34 -1.47
N GLY A 22 -11.78 29.88 -0.85
CA GLY A 22 -12.88 29.20 -1.53
C GLY A 22 -12.51 27.85 -2.15
N ILE A 23 -11.33 27.30 -1.85
CA ILE A 23 -10.77 26.11 -2.49
C ILE A 23 -10.44 25.05 -1.43
N TYR A 24 -10.79 23.80 -1.72
CA TYR A 24 -10.43 22.64 -0.88
C TYR A 24 -8.92 22.41 -0.88
N ARG A 25 -8.39 21.84 0.19
CA ARG A 25 -6.97 21.51 0.29
C ARG A 25 -6.64 20.25 -0.51
N ILE A 26 -5.53 20.28 -1.24
CA ILE A 26 -4.87 19.10 -1.81
C ILE A 26 -3.58 18.87 -1.03
N ARG A 27 -3.32 17.63 -0.63
CA ARG A 27 -2.08 17.26 0.07
C ARG A 27 -1.69 15.80 -0.19
N GLY A 28 -0.51 15.42 0.30
CA GLY A 28 -0.05 14.04 0.42
C GLY A 28 -0.37 13.39 1.78
N TRP A 29 0.34 12.29 2.05
CA TRP A 29 0.12 11.36 3.18
C TRP A 29 -1.21 10.59 3.15
N GLY A 30 -1.40 9.70 4.13
CA GLY A 30 -2.69 9.10 4.45
C GLY A 30 -3.42 9.91 5.52
N ALA A 31 -4.46 9.30 6.12
CA ALA A 31 -5.22 9.93 7.20
C ALA A 31 -4.33 10.28 8.40
N LYS A 32 -4.44 11.52 8.88
CA LYS A 32 -3.73 12.04 10.07
C LYS A 32 -4.52 11.89 11.36
N ARG A 33 -5.81 11.56 11.25
CA ARG A 33 -6.66 11.34 12.41
C ARG A 33 -6.30 10.08 13.18
N ARG A 34 -6.65 10.07 14.47
CA ARG A 34 -6.53 8.88 15.30
C ARG A 34 -7.56 7.84 14.84
N LEU A 35 -7.07 6.66 14.47
CA LEU A 35 -7.86 5.50 14.07
C LEU A 35 -7.39 4.31 14.92
N PRO A 36 -8.25 3.30 15.15
CA PRO A 36 -7.76 1.99 15.56
C PRO A 36 -6.76 1.45 14.54
N THR A 37 -5.65 0.91 15.02
CA THR A 37 -4.57 0.39 14.19
C THR A 37 -4.19 -1.02 14.63
N LEU A 38 -3.23 -1.62 13.95
CA LEU A 38 -2.66 -2.89 14.39
C LEU A 38 -1.92 -2.76 15.73
N ASP A 39 -1.54 -1.55 16.18
CA ASP A 39 -0.97 -1.35 17.53
C ASP A 39 -1.94 -1.69 18.66
N ASP A 40 -3.25 -1.64 18.39
CA ASP A 40 -4.29 -2.00 19.35
C ASP A 40 -4.50 -3.53 19.49
N LEU A 41 -3.70 -4.32 18.78
CA LEU A 41 -3.64 -5.78 18.89
C LEU A 41 -2.26 -6.20 19.43
N VAL A 42 -2.23 -7.26 20.23
CA VAL A 42 -0.98 -7.86 20.75
C VAL A 42 -0.97 -9.35 20.50
N PHE A 43 0.23 -9.92 20.34
CA PHE A 43 0.40 -11.36 20.36
C PHE A 43 0.41 -11.89 21.78
N LEU A 44 -0.23 -13.04 22.00
CA LEU A 44 -0.24 -13.72 23.30
C LEU A 44 1.11 -14.38 23.60
N GLY A 45 1.76 -14.95 22.57
CA GLY A 45 2.98 -15.72 22.73
C GLY A 45 2.73 -17.10 23.35
N ALA A 46 3.63 -18.03 23.06
CA ALA A 46 3.64 -19.36 23.62
C ALA A 46 4.23 -19.36 25.04
N SER A 47 3.75 -20.30 25.87
CA SER A 47 4.19 -20.49 27.26
C SER A 47 4.03 -21.97 27.65
N MET A 48 3.25 -22.31 28.67
CA MET A 48 2.98 -23.71 29.03
C MET A 48 1.92 -24.38 28.13
N SER A 49 1.00 -23.61 27.53
CA SER A 49 -0.11 -24.14 26.72
C SER A 49 0.27 -24.44 25.26
N ARG A 50 1.35 -23.85 24.77
CA ARG A 50 1.92 -24.02 23.43
C ARG A 50 3.44 -23.90 23.55
N TYR A 51 4.20 -24.59 22.71
CA TYR A 51 5.67 -24.50 22.72
C TYR A 51 6.15 -23.42 21.73
N PRO A 52 7.03 -22.47 22.14
CA PRO A 52 7.69 -21.56 21.22
C PRO A 52 8.75 -22.30 20.40
N LEU A 53 9.14 -21.72 19.25
CA LEU A 53 10.29 -22.19 18.47
C LEU A 53 11.57 -21.40 18.84
N GLU A 54 12.69 -22.10 18.94
CA GLU A 54 14.01 -21.52 19.23
C GLU A 54 14.56 -20.80 17.99
N GLY A 55 14.61 -19.47 18.01
CA GLY A 55 14.96 -18.67 16.83
C GLY A 55 16.35 -18.88 16.22
N TYR A 56 17.30 -19.45 16.95
CA TYR A 56 18.65 -19.75 16.45
C TYR A 56 18.81 -21.21 15.98
N ARG A 57 17.82 -22.08 16.21
CA ARG A 57 17.86 -23.51 15.83
C ARG A 57 16.79 -23.89 14.82
N GLU A 58 15.62 -23.26 14.92
CA GLU A 58 14.43 -23.65 14.17
C GLU A 58 14.12 -22.62 13.09
N ALA A 59 13.91 -23.12 11.88
CA ALA A 59 13.57 -22.30 10.73
C ALA A 59 12.14 -21.74 10.86
N CYS A 60 11.93 -20.55 10.31
CA CYS A 60 10.60 -19.97 10.14
C CYS A 60 10.50 -19.45 8.70
N GLY A 61 9.69 -20.08 7.85
CA GLY A 61 9.56 -19.65 6.46
C GLY A 61 8.79 -18.33 6.31
N THR A 62 9.07 -17.62 5.23
CA THR A 62 8.57 -16.26 4.95
C THR A 62 8.05 -16.09 3.53
N ASP A 63 8.16 -17.13 2.72
CA ASP A 63 7.83 -17.08 1.31
C ASP A 63 6.32 -17.05 1.06
N VAL A 64 5.94 -16.41 -0.05
CA VAL A 64 4.55 -16.29 -0.51
C VAL A 64 4.55 -16.49 -2.01
N VAL A 65 3.63 -17.31 -2.52
CA VAL A 65 3.43 -17.52 -3.96
C VAL A 65 2.06 -16.98 -4.34
N ILE A 66 2.00 -16.18 -5.42
CA ILE A 66 0.77 -15.56 -5.89
C ILE A 66 0.50 -16.02 -7.34
N GLY A 67 -0.71 -16.54 -7.59
CA GLY A 67 -1.16 -16.95 -8.93
C GLY A 67 -0.83 -18.37 -9.33
N GLU A 68 -0.46 -19.23 -8.39
CA GLU A 68 -0.03 -20.62 -8.64
C GLU A 68 -1.07 -21.49 -9.36
N ASP A 69 -2.36 -21.14 -9.28
CA ASP A 69 -3.44 -21.91 -9.92
C ASP A 69 -3.76 -21.47 -11.37
N ARG A 70 -3.42 -20.24 -11.76
CA ARG A 70 -3.89 -19.64 -13.04
C ARG A 70 -2.80 -19.01 -13.91
N ALA A 71 -1.61 -18.74 -13.37
CA ALA A 71 -0.51 -18.15 -14.11
C ALA A 71 0.61 -19.18 -14.33
N GLU A 72 1.14 -19.25 -15.56
CA GLU A 72 2.26 -20.16 -15.85
C GLU A 72 3.55 -19.78 -15.10
N ARG A 73 3.73 -18.48 -14.82
CA ARG A 73 4.83 -17.94 -14.01
C ARG A 73 4.23 -17.19 -12.82
N PRO A 74 3.90 -17.88 -11.72
CA PRO A 74 3.42 -17.21 -10.52
C PRO A 74 4.50 -16.32 -9.92
N VAL A 75 4.07 -15.32 -9.15
CA VAL A 75 5.00 -14.43 -8.44
C VAL A 75 5.46 -15.11 -7.16
N HIS A 76 6.77 -15.35 -7.06
CA HIS A 76 7.42 -15.87 -5.86
C HIS A 76 8.07 -14.75 -5.06
N LEU A 77 7.55 -14.47 -3.87
CA LEU A 77 8.11 -13.52 -2.92
C LEU A 77 8.89 -14.29 -1.85
N LYS A 78 10.12 -13.84 -1.54
CA LYS A 78 10.91 -14.42 -0.43
C LYS A 78 10.44 -13.95 0.95
N ILE A 79 9.75 -12.82 1.00
CA ILE A 79 9.25 -12.18 2.21
C ILE A 79 7.78 -11.77 2.01
N PRO A 80 6.96 -11.70 3.06
CA PRO A 80 5.53 -11.39 2.94
C PRO A 80 5.27 -9.87 2.88
N VAL A 81 6.23 -9.10 2.34
CA VAL A 81 6.20 -7.64 2.28
C VAL A 81 6.46 -7.18 0.86
N THR A 82 5.55 -6.42 0.25
CA THR A 82 5.68 -5.86 -1.10
C THR A 82 5.79 -4.33 -1.08
N ILE A 83 6.33 -3.72 -2.13
CA ILE A 83 6.30 -2.25 -2.28
C ILE A 83 5.02 -1.83 -3.02
N ALA A 84 4.26 -0.91 -2.45
CA ALA A 84 3.00 -0.43 -3.01
C ALA A 84 3.20 0.41 -4.29
N GLY A 85 2.18 0.42 -5.15
CA GLY A 85 2.18 1.20 -6.39
C GLY A 85 2.28 2.70 -6.15
N MET A 86 3.39 3.31 -6.59
CA MET A 86 3.65 4.74 -6.49
C MET A 86 4.23 5.23 -7.82
N SER A 87 3.55 6.19 -8.45
CA SER A 87 3.80 6.56 -9.84
C SER A 87 5.10 7.33 -10.05
N PHE A 88 5.79 7.04 -11.15
CA PHE A 88 6.66 8.04 -11.78
C PHE A 88 5.83 9.27 -12.16
N GLY A 89 6.35 10.47 -11.89
CA GLY A 89 5.61 11.72 -11.85
C GLY A 89 5.30 12.15 -10.42
N SER A 90 4.73 11.25 -9.60
CA SER A 90 4.65 11.49 -8.15
C SER A 90 6.02 11.37 -7.50
N LEU A 91 6.78 10.35 -7.90
CA LEU A 91 8.14 10.06 -7.48
C LEU A 91 9.13 10.41 -8.60
N SER A 92 10.35 10.77 -8.21
CA SER A 92 11.49 10.94 -9.12
C SER A 92 11.95 9.59 -9.70
N ALA A 93 12.69 9.63 -10.81
CA ALA A 93 13.25 8.41 -11.41
C ALA A 93 14.24 7.70 -10.45
N GLN A 94 15.01 8.47 -9.69
CA GLN A 94 15.95 8.00 -8.68
C GLN A 94 15.23 7.26 -7.55
N ALA A 95 14.05 7.76 -7.13
CA ALA A 95 13.23 7.04 -6.15
C ALA A 95 12.70 5.73 -6.74
N LYS A 96 12.26 5.72 -8.00
CA LYS A 96 11.80 4.50 -8.68
C LYS A 96 12.92 3.46 -8.81
N GLU A 97 14.13 3.89 -9.14
CA GLU A 97 15.33 3.04 -9.13
C GLU A 97 15.63 2.48 -7.72
N ALA A 98 15.63 3.34 -6.70
CA ALA A 98 15.92 2.95 -5.32
C ALA A 98 14.94 1.87 -4.81
N LEU A 99 13.65 2.04 -5.10
CA LEU A 99 12.62 1.06 -4.76
C LEU A 99 12.91 -0.29 -5.44
N GLY A 100 13.23 -0.28 -6.74
CA GLY A 100 13.60 -1.49 -7.48
C GLY A 100 14.80 -2.21 -6.87
N ARG A 101 15.89 -1.48 -6.63
CA ARG A 101 17.11 -2.03 -6.01
C ARG A 101 16.83 -2.67 -4.65
N GLY A 102 16.10 -1.97 -3.78
CA GLY A 102 15.80 -2.45 -2.43
C GLY A 102 14.89 -3.68 -2.44
N ALA A 103 13.84 -3.67 -3.26
CA ALA A 103 12.90 -4.79 -3.37
C ALA A 103 13.58 -6.04 -3.95
N SER A 104 14.37 -5.90 -5.01
CA SER A 104 15.13 -7.02 -5.60
C SER A 104 16.13 -7.62 -4.64
N SER A 105 16.84 -6.78 -3.88
CA SER A 105 17.77 -7.26 -2.85
C SER A 105 17.08 -8.06 -1.76
N ALA A 106 15.84 -7.71 -1.42
CA ALA A 106 15.03 -8.43 -0.43
C ALA A 106 14.27 -9.64 -1.03
N GLY A 107 14.26 -9.78 -2.36
CA GLY A 107 13.51 -10.82 -3.07
C GLY A 107 12.00 -10.60 -3.04
N THR A 108 11.56 -9.36 -3.19
CA THR A 108 10.14 -8.98 -3.27
C THR A 108 9.85 -8.09 -4.48
N SER A 109 8.59 -7.74 -4.69
CA SER A 109 8.12 -6.99 -5.85
C SER A 109 8.03 -5.47 -5.61
N THR A 110 8.26 -4.71 -6.69
CA THR A 110 7.77 -3.33 -6.81
C THR A 110 6.48 -3.25 -7.62
N THR A 111 5.80 -2.11 -7.53
CA THR A 111 4.60 -1.83 -8.33
C THR A 111 4.71 -0.45 -8.98
N THR A 112 4.42 -0.35 -10.28
CA THR A 112 4.70 0.86 -11.09
C THR A 112 3.99 2.12 -10.60
N GLY A 113 2.80 1.98 -10.04
CA GLY A 113 1.93 3.12 -9.77
C GLY A 113 1.20 3.63 -11.02
N ASP A 114 0.44 4.71 -10.83
CA ASP A 114 -0.29 5.49 -11.86
C ASP A 114 0.55 6.11 -13.01
N GLY A 115 1.84 5.77 -13.13
CA GLY A 115 2.80 6.44 -14.01
C GLY A 115 3.31 5.62 -15.20
N GLY A 116 2.94 4.34 -15.28
CA GLY A 116 3.53 3.40 -16.23
C GLY A 116 4.92 2.89 -15.80
N MET A 117 5.49 2.01 -16.60
CA MET A 117 6.82 1.42 -16.37
C MET A 117 7.91 2.38 -16.82
N THR A 118 8.90 2.60 -15.96
CA THR A 118 10.12 3.35 -16.28
C THR A 118 11.29 2.38 -16.45
N GLU A 119 12.27 2.76 -17.27
CA GLU A 119 13.47 1.95 -17.47
C GLU A 119 14.25 1.79 -16.16
N GLU A 120 14.36 2.87 -15.39
CA GLU A 120 15.08 2.91 -14.11
C GLU A 120 14.48 1.93 -13.09
N GLU A 121 13.15 1.80 -13.04
CA GLU A 121 12.49 0.80 -12.19
C GLU A 121 12.65 -0.61 -12.75
N ARG A 122 12.36 -0.83 -14.04
CA ARG A 122 12.35 -2.17 -14.64
C ARG A 122 13.73 -2.83 -14.61
N GLN A 123 14.80 -2.07 -14.88
CA GLN A 123 16.18 -2.58 -14.83
C GLN A 123 16.59 -3.06 -13.44
N HIS A 124 16.00 -2.49 -12.39
CA HIS A 124 16.41 -2.72 -11.02
C HIS A 124 15.44 -3.57 -10.20
N SER A 125 14.22 -3.80 -10.70
CA SER A 125 13.23 -4.71 -10.13
C SER A 125 13.36 -6.11 -10.74
N SER A 126 13.58 -7.14 -9.93
CA SER A 126 13.53 -8.54 -10.35
C SER A 126 12.09 -9.02 -10.54
N THR A 127 11.17 -8.47 -9.75
CA THR A 127 9.73 -8.71 -9.85
C THR A 127 9.02 -7.36 -9.85
N LEU A 128 8.28 -7.07 -10.91
CA LEU A 128 7.60 -5.80 -11.09
C LEU A 128 6.13 -6.03 -11.48
N VAL A 129 5.24 -5.51 -10.64
CA VAL A 129 3.80 -5.50 -10.84
C VAL A 129 3.40 -4.23 -11.61
N TYR A 130 2.78 -4.39 -12.77
CA TYR A 130 2.35 -3.29 -13.60
C TYR A 130 0.92 -2.86 -13.24
N GLN A 131 0.70 -1.58 -12.94
CA GLN A 131 -0.66 -1.09 -12.67
C GLN A 131 -1.43 -0.72 -13.94
N TYR A 132 -2.61 -1.31 -14.10
CA TYR A 132 -3.57 -1.00 -15.15
C TYR A 132 -4.68 -0.09 -14.60
N LEU A 133 -4.71 1.15 -15.09
CA LEU A 133 -5.42 2.26 -14.45
C LEU A 133 -6.67 2.67 -15.21
N PRO A 134 -7.68 3.29 -14.56
CA PRO A 134 -8.86 3.85 -15.21
C PRO A 134 -8.56 4.73 -16.43
N SER A 135 -7.54 5.57 -16.36
CA SER A 135 -7.19 6.54 -17.42
C SER A 135 -6.16 6.06 -18.44
N ARG A 136 -5.61 4.84 -18.27
CA ARG A 136 -4.60 4.26 -19.17
C ARG A 136 -3.33 5.09 -19.34
N TYR A 137 -3.05 6.01 -18.43
CA TYR A 137 -1.78 6.76 -18.43
C TYR A 137 -0.59 5.81 -18.32
N GLY A 138 0.42 6.02 -19.18
CA GLY A 138 1.61 5.17 -19.24
C GLY A 138 1.36 3.76 -19.80
N MET A 139 0.11 3.40 -20.17
CA MET A 139 -0.22 2.05 -20.62
C MET A 139 0.43 1.76 -21.98
N ASN A 140 1.35 0.80 -21.95
CA ASN A 140 2.01 0.26 -23.13
C ASN A 140 1.81 -1.27 -23.14
N PRO A 141 1.21 -1.84 -24.20
CA PRO A 141 1.08 -3.28 -24.38
C PRO A 141 2.37 -4.08 -24.19
N ASP A 142 3.51 -3.53 -24.61
CA ASP A 142 4.80 -4.21 -24.48
C ASP A 142 5.29 -4.22 -23.03
N HIS A 143 4.98 -3.17 -22.26
CA HIS A 143 5.25 -3.15 -20.81
C HIS A 143 4.40 -4.17 -20.07
N LEU A 144 3.14 -4.39 -20.48
CA LEU A 144 2.28 -5.44 -19.91
C LEU A 144 2.87 -6.84 -20.13
N ARG A 145 3.42 -7.10 -21.32
CA ARG A 145 4.04 -8.40 -21.68
C ARG A 145 5.30 -8.74 -20.89
N VAL A 146 6.06 -7.72 -20.47
CA VAL A 146 7.31 -7.88 -19.70
C VAL A 146 7.13 -7.62 -18.21
N ALA A 147 5.90 -7.39 -17.74
CA ALA A 147 5.59 -7.33 -16.32
C ALA A 147 5.62 -8.74 -15.71
N ASP A 148 5.80 -8.83 -14.40
CA ASP A 148 5.77 -10.10 -13.65
C ASP A 148 4.39 -10.37 -13.04
N ALA A 149 3.54 -9.34 -12.98
CA ALA A 149 2.11 -9.41 -12.66
C ALA A 149 1.43 -8.11 -13.14
N ILE A 150 0.11 -8.12 -13.26
CA ILE A 150 -0.68 -6.91 -13.56
C ILE A 150 -1.64 -6.64 -12.41
N GLU A 151 -1.70 -5.40 -11.92
CA GLU A 151 -2.66 -4.97 -10.91
C GLU A 151 -3.69 -4.02 -11.52
N VAL A 152 -4.94 -4.47 -11.64
CA VAL A 152 -6.07 -3.62 -12.07
C VAL A 152 -6.50 -2.74 -10.90
N VAL A 153 -6.35 -1.43 -11.06
CA VAL A 153 -6.61 -0.46 -9.98
C VAL A 153 -8.05 0.04 -10.04
N VAL A 154 -8.88 -0.46 -9.13
CA VAL A 154 -10.25 0.04 -8.94
C VAL A 154 -10.27 1.19 -7.92
N GLY A 155 -9.37 1.17 -6.94
CA GLY A 155 -9.23 2.26 -5.98
C GLY A 155 -8.00 2.12 -5.09
N GLN A 156 -7.76 3.14 -4.25
CA GLN A 156 -6.69 3.17 -3.25
C GLN A 156 -7.21 3.74 -1.94
N GLY A 157 -6.48 3.49 -0.84
CA GLY A 157 -6.90 3.82 0.52
C GLY A 157 -7.08 5.32 0.79
N ALA A 158 -6.26 6.17 0.17
CA ALA A 158 -6.32 7.64 0.35
C ALA A 158 -7.53 8.31 -0.32
N LYS A 159 -8.15 7.64 -1.29
CA LYS A 159 -9.24 8.20 -2.11
C LYS A 159 -10.13 7.13 -2.76
N PRO A 160 -10.79 6.26 -1.99
CA PRO A 160 -11.75 5.31 -2.56
C PRO A 160 -12.85 6.07 -3.33
N GLY A 161 -13.15 5.64 -4.56
CA GLY A 161 -14.11 6.33 -5.45
C GLY A 161 -13.58 7.59 -6.13
N GLY A 162 -12.33 7.99 -5.86
CA GLY A 162 -11.63 9.06 -6.57
C GLY A 162 -10.68 8.53 -7.65
N GLY A 163 -10.06 9.43 -8.41
CA GLY A 163 -9.03 9.10 -9.39
C GLY A 163 -7.63 9.58 -8.97
N GLY A 164 -6.59 9.03 -9.61
CA GLY A 164 -5.23 9.57 -9.62
C GLY A 164 -5.20 11.09 -9.85
N MET A 165 -4.25 11.78 -9.23
CA MET A 165 -4.06 13.22 -9.38
C MET A 165 -2.57 13.52 -9.41
N LEU A 166 -2.15 14.39 -10.33
CA LEU A 166 -0.79 14.91 -10.39
C LEU A 166 -0.87 16.38 -10.81
N LEU A 167 -0.24 17.27 -10.05
CA LEU A 167 -0.29 18.71 -10.36
C LEU A 167 0.67 19.06 -11.50
N GLY A 168 0.31 20.09 -12.26
CA GLY A 168 0.97 20.54 -13.48
C GLY A 168 2.46 20.82 -13.30
N GLN A 169 2.86 21.35 -12.15
CA GLN A 169 4.28 21.58 -11.82
C GLN A 169 5.13 20.30 -11.75
N LYS A 170 4.50 19.12 -11.68
CA LYS A 170 5.16 17.80 -11.73
C LYS A 170 4.92 17.09 -13.07
N ILE A 171 4.33 17.77 -14.05
CA ILE A 171 4.11 17.26 -15.40
C ILE A 171 5.14 17.94 -16.29
N THR A 172 6.39 17.46 -16.16
CA THR A 172 7.50 17.77 -17.06
C THR A 172 7.30 17.12 -18.41
N GLU A 173 8.09 17.50 -19.42
CA GLU A 173 8.06 16.91 -20.77
C GLU A 173 8.01 15.38 -20.76
N ARG A 174 8.90 14.72 -20.00
CA ARG A 174 8.93 13.24 -19.88
C ARG A 174 7.65 12.68 -19.28
N VAL A 175 7.09 13.31 -18.24
CA VAL A 175 5.84 12.85 -17.61
C VAL A 175 4.66 13.07 -18.55
N ALA A 176 4.62 14.21 -19.24
CA ALA A 176 3.64 14.55 -20.26
C ALA A 176 3.62 13.52 -21.40
N GLU A 177 4.79 13.16 -21.93
CA GLU A 177 4.94 12.15 -22.99
C GLU A 177 4.41 10.79 -22.54
N MET A 178 4.84 10.30 -21.36
CA MET A 178 4.38 9.01 -20.83
C MET A 178 2.87 8.95 -20.61
N ARG A 179 2.22 10.09 -20.36
CA ARG A 179 0.79 10.15 -20.03
C ARG A 179 -0.06 10.68 -21.18
N THR A 180 0.54 11.02 -22.32
CA THR A 180 -0.17 11.65 -23.45
C THR A 180 -0.93 12.91 -22.99
N LEU A 181 -0.28 13.74 -22.17
CA LEU A 181 -0.83 14.97 -21.61
C LEU A 181 0.01 16.18 -22.03
N PRO A 182 -0.57 17.39 -22.11
CA PRO A 182 0.23 18.62 -22.25
C PRO A 182 1.08 18.89 -20.99
N GLU A 183 2.28 19.41 -21.20
CA GLU A 183 3.15 19.86 -20.11
C GLU A 183 2.48 20.92 -19.23
N GLY A 184 2.71 20.86 -17.92
CA GLY A 184 2.22 21.89 -16.99
C GLY A 184 0.72 21.84 -16.65
N ILE A 185 -0.05 20.90 -17.22
CA ILE A 185 -1.50 20.81 -17.00
C ILE A 185 -1.86 19.77 -15.95
N ASP A 186 -2.50 20.19 -14.86
CA ASP A 186 -3.02 19.31 -13.80
C ASP A 186 -3.75 18.08 -14.36
N GLN A 187 -3.26 16.89 -13.99
CA GLN A 187 -3.91 15.64 -14.31
C GLN A 187 -4.94 15.26 -13.26
N ARG A 188 -6.13 14.90 -13.74
CA ARG A 188 -7.16 14.18 -12.97
C ARG A 188 -7.53 12.91 -13.72
N SER A 189 -7.26 11.77 -13.11
CA SER A 189 -7.67 10.47 -13.66
C SER A 189 -9.18 10.27 -13.46
N ALA A 190 -9.80 9.55 -14.39
CA ALA A 190 -11.16 9.04 -14.23
C ALA A 190 -11.28 8.17 -12.96
N CYS A 191 -12.42 8.24 -12.28
CA CYS A 191 -12.71 7.43 -11.10
C CYS A 191 -13.21 6.01 -11.42
N ARG A 192 -13.48 5.72 -12.70
CA ARG A 192 -13.93 4.41 -13.19
C ARG A 192 -13.24 4.09 -14.50
N HIS A 193 -13.01 2.81 -14.74
CA HIS A 193 -12.55 2.37 -16.05
C HIS A 193 -13.66 2.66 -17.09
N PRO A 194 -13.32 3.24 -18.25
CA PRO A 194 -14.32 3.66 -19.23
C PRO A 194 -14.92 2.48 -20.02
N ASP A 195 -14.24 1.34 -20.03
CA ASP A 195 -14.49 0.16 -20.85
C ASP A 195 -15.15 -1.00 -20.08
N TRP A 196 -15.45 -0.83 -18.79
CA TRP A 196 -16.23 -1.79 -18.00
C TRP A 196 -17.02 -1.09 -16.89
N THR A 197 -18.18 -1.63 -16.54
CA THR A 197 -19.10 -1.01 -15.57
C THR A 197 -19.38 -1.86 -14.34
N GLY A 198 -19.14 -3.17 -14.42
CA GLY A 198 -19.38 -4.10 -13.33
C GLY A 198 -18.42 -5.29 -13.35
N PRO A 199 -18.58 -6.23 -12.41
CA PRO A 199 -17.70 -7.40 -12.27
C PRO A 199 -17.72 -8.32 -13.49
N ASP A 200 -18.84 -8.43 -14.22
CA ASP A 200 -18.93 -9.26 -15.43
C ASP A 200 -18.09 -8.68 -16.58
N ASP A 201 -18.11 -7.36 -16.75
CA ASP A 201 -17.24 -6.67 -17.71
C ASP A 201 -15.77 -6.72 -17.26
N LEU A 202 -15.51 -6.67 -15.94
CA LEU A 202 -14.16 -6.82 -15.38
C LEU A 202 -13.59 -8.21 -15.64
N GLU A 203 -14.41 -9.27 -15.61
CA GLU A 203 -14.00 -10.63 -15.98
C GLU A 203 -13.47 -10.68 -17.41
N ILE A 204 -14.20 -10.07 -18.36
CA ILE A 204 -13.76 -9.93 -19.76
C ILE A 204 -12.43 -9.17 -19.82
N LYS A 205 -12.31 -8.06 -19.07
CA LYS A 205 -11.07 -7.28 -19.03
C LYS A 205 -9.88 -8.07 -18.47
N ILE A 206 -10.09 -8.85 -17.42
CA ILE A 206 -9.06 -9.74 -16.87
C ILE A 206 -8.69 -10.79 -17.91
N GLY A 207 -9.65 -11.34 -18.65
CA GLY A 207 -9.42 -12.23 -19.79
C GLY A 207 -8.50 -11.61 -20.84
N GLU A 208 -8.79 -10.38 -21.29
CA GLU A 208 -7.93 -9.64 -22.24
C GLU A 208 -6.50 -9.43 -21.70
N LEU A 209 -6.36 -9.14 -20.39
CA LEU A 209 -5.06 -8.97 -19.75
C LEU A 209 -4.29 -10.30 -19.60
N ARG A 210 -4.99 -11.42 -19.53
CA ARG A 210 -4.37 -12.74 -19.61
C ARG A 210 -3.93 -13.04 -21.04
N GLU A 211 -4.77 -12.76 -22.03
CA GLU A 211 -4.42 -12.96 -23.44
C GLU A 211 -3.20 -12.14 -23.88
N ILE A 212 -3.13 -10.86 -23.50
CA ILE A 212 -1.98 -10.00 -23.86
C ILE A 212 -0.67 -10.48 -23.24
N THR A 213 -0.74 -11.14 -22.07
CA THR A 213 0.41 -11.71 -21.37
C THR A 213 0.62 -13.19 -21.64
N ASP A 214 -0.12 -13.76 -22.58
CA ASP A 214 -0.08 -15.18 -22.94
C ASP A 214 -0.30 -16.11 -21.72
N TRP A 215 -1.18 -15.69 -20.80
CA TRP A 215 -1.49 -16.39 -19.54
C TRP A 215 -0.29 -16.58 -18.61
N GLN A 216 0.82 -15.90 -18.86
CA GLN A 216 2.07 -16.16 -18.16
C GLN A 216 2.12 -15.56 -16.76
N VAL A 217 1.33 -14.53 -16.46
CA VAL A 217 1.48 -13.75 -15.22
C VAL A 217 0.17 -13.59 -14.47
N PRO A 218 0.21 -13.45 -13.13
CA PRO A 218 -1.01 -13.27 -12.35
C PRO A 218 -1.60 -11.86 -12.48
N ILE A 219 -2.92 -11.79 -12.30
CA ILE A 219 -3.72 -10.56 -12.35
C ILE A 219 -4.29 -10.25 -10.98
N TYR A 220 -3.95 -9.08 -10.43
CA TYR A 220 -4.42 -8.60 -9.14
C TYR A 220 -5.55 -7.59 -9.36
N VAL A 221 -6.42 -7.44 -8.36
CA VAL A 221 -7.40 -6.36 -8.30
C VAL A 221 -7.18 -5.56 -7.03
N LYS A 222 -6.86 -4.28 -7.17
CA LYS A 222 -6.65 -3.37 -6.05
C LYS A 222 -7.87 -2.51 -5.79
N VAL A 223 -8.33 -2.51 -4.55
CA VAL A 223 -9.49 -1.77 -4.06
C VAL A 223 -9.12 -0.91 -2.84
N GLY A 224 -9.70 0.28 -2.73
CA GLY A 224 -9.70 1.02 -1.48
C GLY A 224 -10.70 0.40 -0.51
N ALA A 225 -10.39 0.36 0.78
CA ALA A 225 -11.24 -0.27 1.79
C ALA A 225 -12.52 0.54 2.02
N ALA A 226 -13.52 0.37 1.14
CA ALA A 226 -14.84 0.99 1.25
C ALA A 226 -15.89 -0.05 1.64
N ARG A 227 -16.01 -1.14 0.86
CA ARG A 227 -16.89 -2.27 1.18
C ARG A 227 -16.12 -3.59 1.03
N PRO A 228 -15.11 -3.86 1.88
CA PRO A 228 -14.09 -4.87 1.60
C PRO A 228 -14.64 -6.28 1.35
N TYR A 229 -15.70 -6.70 2.05
CA TYR A 229 -16.36 -7.98 1.78
C TYR A 229 -16.87 -8.08 0.34
N TYR A 230 -17.68 -7.11 -0.09
CA TYR A 230 -18.29 -7.11 -1.43
C TYR A 230 -17.24 -6.89 -2.52
N ASP A 231 -16.34 -5.93 -2.31
CA ASP A 231 -15.30 -5.59 -3.27
C ASP A 231 -14.36 -6.79 -3.50
N THR A 232 -14.00 -7.52 -2.43
CA THR A 232 -13.20 -8.76 -2.52
C THR A 232 -13.97 -9.87 -3.23
N ALA A 233 -15.24 -10.10 -2.88
CA ALA A 233 -16.05 -11.14 -3.51
C ALA A 233 -16.22 -10.90 -5.02
N LEU A 234 -16.41 -9.64 -5.42
CA LEU A 234 -16.52 -9.25 -6.83
C LEU A 234 -15.19 -9.40 -7.58
N ALA A 235 -14.06 -9.06 -6.94
CA ALA A 235 -12.74 -9.28 -7.52
C ALA A 235 -12.44 -10.77 -7.77
N VAL A 236 -12.78 -11.64 -6.81
CA VAL A 236 -12.67 -13.10 -6.96
C VAL A 236 -13.54 -13.58 -8.11
N LYS A 237 -14.81 -13.14 -8.16
CA LYS A 237 -15.74 -13.47 -9.26
C LYS A 237 -15.15 -13.09 -10.63
N ALA A 238 -14.57 -11.90 -10.73
CA ALA A 238 -13.96 -11.42 -11.97
C ALA A 238 -12.66 -12.16 -12.36
N GLY A 239 -12.14 -13.00 -11.47
CA GLY A 239 -11.01 -13.89 -11.77
C GLY A 239 -9.65 -13.36 -11.34
N ALA A 240 -9.59 -12.53 -10.31
CA ALA A 240 -8.36 -12.08 -9.69
C ALA A 240 -7.58 -13.23 -9.02
N ASP A 241 -6.26 -13.23 -9.19
CA ASP A 241 -5.31 -14.14 -8.51
C ASP A 241 -4.88 -13.60 -7.14
N ALA A 242 -4.98 -12.29 -6.96
CA ALA A 242 -4.85 -11.62 -5.67
C ALA A 242 -5.78 -10.43 -5.57
N VAL A 243 -6.26 -10.17 -4.35
CA VAL A 243 -6.99 -8.94 -4.03
C VAL A 243 -6.10 -8.09 -3.14
N VAL A 244 -5.87 -6.84 -3.54
CA VAL A 244 -5.12 -5.87 -2.76
C VAL A 244 -6.10 -4.91 -2.09
N VAL A 245 -6.22 -4.97 -0.77
CA VAL A 245 -7.14 -4.13 0.01
C VAL A 245 -6.36 -3.05 0.74
N ASP A 246 -6.60 -1.79 0.35
CA ASP A 246 -5.85 -0.63 0.83
C ASP A 246 -6.69 0.18 1.82
N GLY A 247 -6.33 0.12 3.10
CA GLY A 247 -7.03 0.80 4.19
C GLY A 247 -6.90 2.32 4.13
N MET A 248 -7.76 3.03 4.87
CA MET A 248 -7.80 4.50 4.93
C MET A 248 -6.45 5.16 5.28
N GLN A 249 -5.55 4.45 5.96
CA GLN A 249 -4.18 4.90 6.25
C GLN A 249 -3.26 4.91 5.01
N GLY A 250 -3.71 4.44 3.85
CA GLY A 250 -2.98 4.45 2.59
C GLY A 250 -2.55 5.86 2.18
N GLY A 251 -1.32 6.00 1.71
CA GLY A 251 -0.75 7.28 1.31
C GLY A 251 -1.17 7.72 -0.11
N THR A 252 -0.96 9.00 -0.39
CA THR A 252 -1.00 9.57 -1.74
C THR A 252 0.00 10.71 -1.84
N ALA A 253 0.44 11.04 -3.05
CA ALA A 253 1.16 12.28 -3.32
C ALA A 253 0.20 13.48 -3.47
N ALA A 254 -0.99 13.24 -3.99
CA ALA A 254 -1.98 14.28 -4.20
C ALA A 254 -3.40 13.71 -4.20
N THR A 255 -4.26 14.26 -3.35
CA THR A 255 -5.72 14.23 -3.49
C THR A 255 -6.34 15.28 -2.58
N GLN A 256 -7.65 15.49 -2.71
CA GLN A 256 -8.39 16.36 -1.80
C GLN A 256 -8.34 15.82 -0.37
N ASP A 257 -8.02 16.69 0.60
CA ASP A 257 -7.95 16.34 2.02
C ASP A 257 -9.21 15.65 2.55
N VAL A 258 -10.38 16.05 2.03
CA VAL A 258 -11.67 15.45 2.38
C VAL A 258 -11.75 13.95 2.04
N PHE A 259 -11.11 13.50 0.95
CA PHE A 259 -11.05 12.07 0.63
C PHE A 259 -10.21 11.33 1.67
N ILE A 260 -9.03 11.87 1.97
CA ILE A 260 -8.07 11.23 2.88
C ILE A 260 -8.67 11.07 4.29
N GLU A 261 -9.37 12.09 4.79
CA GLU A 261 -9.85 12.10 6.18
C GLU A 261 -11.25 11.52 6.35
N HIS A 262 -12.05 11.34 5.30
CA HIS A 262 -13.48 10.99 5.43
C HIS A 262 -13.97 9.84 4.57
N VAL A 263 -13.14 9.20 3.75
CA VAL A 263 -13.58 8.13 2.84
C VAL A 263 -12.78 6.85 3.06
N GLY A 264 -13.47 5.73 3.23
CA GLY A 264 -12.88 4.42 3.51
C GLY A 264 -12.89 4.06 5.00
N ILE A 265 -12.44 2.84 5.32
CA ILE A 265 -12.34 2.31 6.67
C ILE A 265 -10.90 1.92 7.02
N PRO A 266 -10.55 1.85 8.32
CA PRO A 266 -9.20 1.48 8.75
C PRO A 266 -8.79 0.08 8.29
N THR A 267 -7.49 -0.11 8.03
CA THR A 267 -6.90 -1.39 7.62
C THR A 267 -7.34 -2.54 8.53
N VAL A 268 -7.29 -2.36 9.86
CA VAL A 268 -7.66 -3.41 10.84
C VAL A 268 -9.09 -3.93 10.66
N ALA A 269 -10.04 -3.07 10.26
CA ALA A 269 -11.42 -3.47 9.98
C ALA A 269 -11.57 -4.12 8.60
N ALA A 270 -10.74 -3.73 7.64
CA ALA A 270 -10.82 -4.21 6.26
C ALA A 270 -10.35 -5.66 6.10
N ILE A 271 -9.34 -6.09 6.89
CA ILE A 271 -8.75 -7.43 6.77
C ILE A 271 -9.81 -8.51 7.05
N GLY A 272 -10.48 -8.44 8.21
CA GLY A 272 -11.45 -9.46 8.61
C GLY A 272 -12.60 -9.63 7.62
N GLU A 273 -13.13 -8.53 7.08
CA GLU A 273 -14.21 -8.55 6.08
C GLU A 273 -13.77 -9.17 4.74
N SER A 274 -12.53 -8.91 4.32
CA SER A 274 -11.95 -9.47 3.09
C SER A 274 -11.67 -10.96 3.24
N VAL A 275 -11.10 -11.36 4.39
CA VAL A 275 -10.87 -12.77 4.74
C VAL A 275 -12.20 -13.53 4.84
N ARG A 276 -13.26 -12.93 5.39
CA ARG A 276 -14.60 -13.54 5.41
C ARG A 276 -15.08 -13.83 3.99
N ALA A 277 -14.98 -12.87 3.07
CA ALA A 277 -15.36 -13.09 1.67
C ALA A 277 -14.59 -14.25 1.03
N LEU A 278 -13.26 -14.28 1.18
CA LEU A 278 -12.42 -15.35 0.63
C LEU A 278 -12.73 -16.73 1.22
N ARG A 279 -13.05 -16.79 2.51
CA ARG A 279 -13.43 -18.04 3.20
C ARG A 279 -14.79 -18.56 2.74
N GLU A 280 -15.79 -17.69 2.65
CA GLU A 280 -17.13 -18.05 2.19
C GLU A 280 -17.14 -18.51 0.73
N LEU A 281 -16.24 -17.96 -0.09
CA LEU A 281 -16.02 -18.40 -1.48
C LEU A 281 -15.12 -19.65 -1.60
N GLY A 282 -14.52 -20.13 -0.51
CA GLY A 282 -13.68 -21.33 -0.49
C GLY A 282 -12.26 -21.16 -1.05
N VAL A 283 -11.81 -19.93 -1.31
CA VAL A 283 -10.54 -19.63 -2.01
C VAL A 283 -9.42 -19.11 -1.09
N HIS A 284 -9.71 -18.84 0.19
CA HIS A 284 -8.76 -18.25 1.15
C HIS A 284 -7.45 -19.07 1.26
N ARG A 285 -6.30 -18.40 1.07
CA ARG A 285 -4.93 -18.96 1.04
C ARG A 285 -4.66 -20.02 -0.03
N ARG A 286 -5.64 -20.33 -0.89
CA ARG A 286 -5.52 -21.26 -2.02
C ARG A 286 -5.47 -20.46 -3.31
N GLU A 287 -6.57 -20.43 -4.06
CA GLU A 287 -6.65 -19.81 -5.38
C GLU A 287 -6.42 -18.30 -5.38
N VAL A 288 -6.84 -17.60 -4.33
CA VAL A 288 -6.75 -16.13 -4.27
C VAL A 288 -6.02 -15.69 -3.02
N LYS A 289 -4.95 -14.90 -3.22
CA LYS A 289 -4.17 -14.32 -2.12
C LYS A 289 -4.72 -12.96 -1.70
N LEU A 290 -4.65 -12.65 -0.41
CA LEU A 290 -4.99 -11.34 0.13
C LEU A 290 -3.72 -10.53 0.43
N VAL A 291 -3.56 -9.41 -0.26
CA VAL A 291 -2.52 -8.42 0.06
C VAL A 291 -3.18 -7.23 0.74
N VAL A 292 -2.64 -6.78 1.87
CA VAL A 292 -3.21 -5.65 2.61
C VAL A 292 -2.26 -4.47 2.62
N ALA A 293 -2.81 -3.27 2.46
CA ALA A 293 -2.05 -2.03 2.44
C ALA A 293 -2.69 -0.98 3.34
N GLY A 294 -1.97 0.10 3.59
CA GLY A 294 -2.41 1.21 4.42
C GLY A 294 -1.91 1.09 5.87
N GLY A 295 -0.98 1.96 6.25
CA GLY A 295 -0.52 2.08 7.64
C GLY A 295 0.37 0.95 8.17
N ILE A 296 0.94 0.11 7.31
CA ILE A 296 1.91 -0.94 7.72
C ILE A 296 3.30 -0.32 7.88
N ARG A 297 3.90 -0.42 9.08
CA ARG A 297 5.13 0.30 9.46
C ARG A 297 6.20 -0.56 10.13
N SER A 298 5.86 -1.74 10.65
CA SER A 298 6.78 -2.58 11.42
C SER A 298 6.55 -4.06 11.11
N GLY A 299 7.50 -4.93 11.47
CA GLY A 299 7.29 -6.37 11.32
C GLY A 299 6.21 -6.91 12.25
N ALA A 300 5.88 -6.17 13.32
CA ALA A 300 4.70 -6.42 14.14
C ALA A 300 3.40 -6.11 13.39
N ASP A 301 3.32 -5.00 12.65
CA ASP A 301 2.16 -4.72 11.78
C ASP A 301 2.01 -5.82 10.72
N VAL A 302 3.11 -6.22 10.07
CA VAL A 302 3.09 -7.32 9.09
C VAL A 302 2.59 -8.62 9.74
N ALA A 303 3.17 -9.02 10.88
CA ALA A 303 2.77 -10.24 11.58
C ALA A 303 1.29 -10.24 11.96
N LYS A 304 0.77 -9.12 12.49
CA LYS A 304 -0.64 -8.99 12.86
C LYS A 304 -1.55 -9.05 11.63
N ALA A 305 -1.16 -8.42 10.52
CA ALA A 305 -1.91 -8.52 9.27
C ALA A 305 -1.99 -9.97 8.76
N LEU A 306 -0.87 -10.71 8.80
CA LEU A 306 -0.84 -12.13 8.42
C LEU A 306 -1.67 -13.00 9.36
N ALA A 307 -1.60 -12.74 10.68
CA ALA A 307 -2.40 -13.41 11.69
C ALA A 307 -3.90 -13.21 11.48
N LEU A 308 -4.31 -12.00 11.10
CA LEU A 308 -5.70 -11.70 10.74
C LEU A 308 -6.16 -12.35 9.43
N GLY A 309 -5.23 -12.95 8.67
CA GLY A 309 -5.53 -13.79 7.50
C GLY A 309 -5.05 -13.25 6.16
N ALA A 310 -4.25 -12.18 6.14
CA ALA A 310 -3.54 -11.75 4.93
C ALA A 310 -2.45 -12.76 4.53
N ASP A 311 -2.06 -12.72 3.26
CA ASP A 311 -0.93 -13.48 2.71
C ASP A 311 0.31 -12.61 2.55
N ALA A 312 0.14 -11.31 2.26
CA ALA A 312 1.23 -10.33 2.25
C ALA A 312 0.76 -8.95 2.70
N ALA A 313 1.71 -8.09 3.08
CA ALA A 313 1.47 -6.70 3.43
C ALA A 313 2.26 -5.77 2.49
N SER A 314 1.60 -4.73 1.97
CA SER A 314 2.22 -3.77 1.06
C SER A 314 2.54 -2.45 1.77
N ILE A 315 3.79 -1.98 1.61
CA ILE A 315 4.27 -0.74 2.20
C ILE A 315 4.52 0.33 1.12
N GLY A 316 4.02 1.54 1.35
CA GLY A 316 4.26 2.71 0.50
C GLY A 316 5.03 3.78 1.26
N THR A 317 4.33 4.53 2.10
CA THR A 317 4.89 5.60 2.92
C THR A 317 6.10 5.16 3.76
N ALA A 318 6.03 3.99 4.39
CA ALA A 318 7.16 3.50 5.19
C ALA A 318 8.40 3.18 4.33
N ALA A 319 8.21 2.74 3.07
CA ALA A 319 9.30 2.58 2.12
C ALA A 319 9.89 3.94 1.69
N LEU A 320 9.05 4.97 1.49
CA LEU A 320 9.52 6.33 1.20
C LEU A 320 10.35 6.92 2.34
N ILE A 321 9.89 6.75 3.58
CA ILE A 321 10.66 7.18 4.77
C ILE A 321 12.00 6.43 4.84
N ALA A 322 12.01 5.12 4.58
CA ALA A 322 13.25 4.33 4.58
C ALA A 322 14.28 4.81 3.55
N ILE A 323 13.84 5.37 2.41
CA ILE A 323 14.73 5.93 1.39
C ILE A 323 15.08 7.42 1.64
N GLY A 324 14.51 8.06 2.67
CA GLY A 324 14.87 9.41 3.10
C GLY A 324 13.77 10.46 3.04
N ASP A 325 12.51 10.09 2.83
CA ASP A 325 11.40 11.04 2.88
C ASP A 325 11.29 11.63 4.29
N ASN A 326 11.09 12.95 4.38
CA ASN A 326 11.00 13.68 5.64
C ASN A 326 12.23 13.52 6.56
N ASP A 327 13.43 13.28 6.00
CA ASP A 327 14.68 13.11 6.75
C ASP A 327 15.11 14.43 7.45
N PRO A 328 15.42 14.41 8.76
CA PRO A 328 15.94 15.57 9.49
C PRO A 328 17.22 16.20 8.91
N ALA A 329 17.95 15.48 8.07
CA ALA A 329 19.09 16.03 7.32
C ALA A 329 18.73 17.27 6.48
N TYR A 330 17.46 17.40 6.07
CA TYR A 330 16.95 18.52 5.26
C TYR A 330 16.08 19.51 6.07
N GLU A 331 16.22 19.55 7.40
CA GLU A 331 15.40 20.42 8.28
C GLU A 331 15.51 21.90 7.91
N ALA A 332 16.68 22.38 7.46
CA ALA A 332 16.84 23.79 7.06
C ALA A 332 16.01 24.12 5.81
N GLU A 333 16.00 23.22 4.84
CA GLU A 333 15.21 23.30 3.62
C GLU A 333 13.72 23.18 3.92
N TYR A 334 13.31 22.23 4.77
CA TYR A 334 11.92 22.13 5.20
C TYR A 334 11.42 23.40 5.89
N ARG A 335 12.26 24.03 6.73
CA ARG A 335 11.93 25.34 7.35
C ARG A 335 11.77 26.45 6.31
N SER A 336 12.59 26.44 5.26
CA SER A 336 12.46 27.41 4.15
C SER A 336 11.13 27.25 3.40
N LEU A 337 10.55 26.05 3.42
CA LEU A 337 9.22 25.74 2.88
C LEU A 337 8.07 25.99 3.89
N GLY A 338 8.38 26.49 5.09
CA GLY A 338 7.38 26.75 6.12
C GLY A 338 6.90 25.49 6.87
N THR A 339 7.69 24.42 6.85
CA THR A 339 7.39 23.16 7.54
C THR A 339 8.60 22.63 8.32
N SER A 340 8.60 21.36 8.73
CA SER A 340 9.70 20.67 9.40
C SER A 340 9.73 19.20 8.98
N ALA A 341 10.88 18.55 9.15
CA ALA A 341 11.01 17.11 8.94
C ALA A 341 9.95 16.33 9.76
N GLY A 342 9.27 15.40 9.11
CA GLY A 342 8.15 14.63 9.67
C GLY A 342 6.78 15.31 9.53
N PHE A 343 6.73 16.57 9.09
CA PHE A 343 5.49 17.33 8.88
C PHE A 343 5.25 17.71 7.43
N TRP A 344 6.25 17.59 6.56
CA TRP A 344 6.11 17.97 5.16
C TRP A 344 5.12 17.05 4.46
N GLU A 345 4.01 17.64 4.00
CA GLU A 345 2.88 16.94 3.39
C GLU A 345 2.53 17.44 2.00
N ASP A 346 3.24 18.46 1.51
CA ASP A 346 2.95 19.09 0.24
C ASP A 346 3.64 18.35 -0.92
N PHE A 347 3.52 17.02 -0.97
CA PHE A 347 4.11 16.14 -1.99
C PHE A 347 3.67 16.53 -3.41
N GLN A 348 2.48 17.12 -3.53
CA GLN A 348 1.94 17.67 -4.76
C GLN A 348 2.70 18.91 -5.26
N ALA A 349 3.39 19.64 -4.37
CA ALA A 349 4.16 20.85 -4.70
C ALA A 349 5.38 20.56 -5.56
N GLY A 350 5.93 19.34 -5.48
CA GLY A 350 7.08 18.93 -6.30
C GLY A 350 8.41 19.52 -5.87
N ASN A 351 8.49 20.13 -4.68
CA ASN A 351 9.68 20.79 -4.15
C ASN A 351 10.33 20.01 -2.99
N ASP A 352 10.21 18.68 -3.01
CA ASP A 352 10.78 17.79 -1.99
C ASP A 352 12.29 17.96 -1.84
N PRO A 353 12.80 18.47 -0.70
CA PRO A 353 14.23 18.61 -0.46
C PRO A 353 15.01 17.29 -0.53
N ALA A 354 14.35 16.17 -0.24
CA ALA A 354 14.95 14.84 -0.24
C ALA A 354 15.08 14.22 -1.64
N GLY A 355 14.53 14.88 -2.68
CA GLY A 355 14.63 14.40 -4.05
C GLY A 355 13.73 13.20 -4.39
N ILE A 356 12.79 12.84 -3.51
CA ILE A 356 11.93 11.65 -3.67
C ILE A 356 10.65 12.00 -4.42
N THR A 357 9.89 12.97 -3.93
CA THR A 357 8.58 13.35 -4.49
C THR A 357 8.65 14.62 -5.35
N THR A 358 9.57 14.64 -6.31
CA THR A 358 9.84 15.77 -7.20
C THR A 358 10.08 15.33 -8.64
N GLN A 359 9.92 16.25 -9.58
CA GLN A 359 10.40 16.11 -10.97
C GLN A 359 11.48 17.16 -11.31
N ASP A 360 11.90 17.97 -10.33
CA ASP A 360 12.98 18.93 -10.49
C ASP A 360 14.33 18.19 -10.60
N PRO A 361 15.13 18.43 -11.66
CA PRO A 361 16.40 17.75 -11.85
C PRO A 361 17.43 17.99 -10.74
N GLU A 362 17.48 19.20 -10.16
CA GLU A 362 18.42 19.54 -9.09
C GLU A 362 18.03 18.87 -7.77
N LEU A 363 16.74 18.84 -7.45
CA LEU A 363 16.24 18.16 -6.26
C LEU A 363 16.38 16.64 -6.40
N SER A 364 15.95 16.07 -7.52
CA SER A 364 16.00 14.62 -7.75
C SER A 364 17.43 14.06 -7.74
N ALA A 365 18.42 14.84 -8.18
CA ALA A 365 19.84 14.47 -8.11
C ALA A 365 20.39 14.33 -6.68
N ARG A 366 19.68 14.83 -5.65
CA ARG A 366 20.08 14.68 -4.24
C ARG A 366 19.90 13.26 -3.72
N LEU A 367 18.98 12.50 -4.33
CA LEU A 367 18.72 11.13 -3.93
C LEU A 367 19.71 10.19 -4.63
N ASP A 368 20.65 9.62 -3.89
CA ASP A 368 21.48 8.51 -4.37
C ASP A 368 20.65 7.21 -4.37
N PRO A 369 20.26 6.68 -5.55
CA PRO A 369 19.39 5.51 -5.64
C PRO A 369 20.06 4.23 -5.11
N VAL A 370 21.39 4.14 -5.14
CA VAL A 370 22.12 2.97 -4.65
C VAL A 370 22.10 2.93 -3.13
N LEU A 371 22.42 4.05 -2.49
CA LEU A 371 22.35 4.16 -1.02
C LEU A 371 20.91 4.02 -0.53
N ALA A 372 19.95 4.69 -1.16
CA ALA A 372 18.54 4.59 -0.84
C ALA A 372 18.02 3.15 -0.97
N GLY A 373 18.35 2.45 -2.04
CA GLY A 373 18.00 1.04 -2.22
C GLY A 373 18.56 0.13 -1.13
N ARG A 374 19.80 0.37 -0.68
CA ARG A 374 20.38 -0.36 0.48
C ARG A 374 19.64 -0.08 1.78
N ARG A 375 19.24 1.17 2.03
CA ARG A 375 18.43 1.53 3.22
C ARG A 375 17.09 0.83 3.20
N LEU A 376 16.42 0.79 2.05
CA LEU A 376 15.16 0.05 1.89
C LEU A 376 15.34 -1.45 2.12
N ALA A 377 16.41 -2.06 1.57
CA ALA A 377 16.70 -3.47 1.79
C ALA A 377 16.90 -3.80 3.29
N ASN A 378 17.65 -2.95 4.02
CA ASN A 378 17.81 -3.09 5.47
C ASN A 378 16.47 -3.01 6.20
N TYR A 379 15.61 -2.06 5.82
CA TYR A 379 14.30 -1.91 6.43
C TYR A 379 13.40 -3.14 6.17
N LEU A 380 13.32 -3.63 4.93
CA LEU A 380 12.60 -4.85 4.58
C LEU A 380 13.11 -6.08 5.34
N GLN A 381 14.44 -6.17 5.54
CA GLN A 381 15.04 -7.22 6.35
C GLN A 381 14.58 -7.15 7.82
N VAL A 382 14.54 -5.95 8.41
CA VAL A 382 14.04 -5.75 9.79
C VAL A 382 12.57 -6.17 9.89
N LEU A 383 11.71 -5.73 8.97
CA LEU A 383 10.30 -6.14 8.95
C LEU A 383 10.16 -7.67 8.94
N THR A 384 10.93 -8.33 8.08
CA THR A 384 10.91 -9.79 7.92
C THR A 384 11.36 -10.51 9.19
N ILE A 385 12.48 -10.08 9.79
CA ILE A 385 13.02 -10.69 11.01
C ILE A 385 12.06 -10.51 12.19
N GLU A 386 11.50 -9.32 12.37
CA GLU A 386 10.50 -9.04 13.40
C GLU A 386 9.25 -9.91 13.23
N THR A 387 8.76 -10.09 12.00
CA THR A 387 7.65 -11.01 11.71
C THR A 387 7.99 -12.46 12.08
N GLN A 388 9.18 -12.94 11.72
CA GLN A 388 9.62 -14.29 12.10
C GLN A 388 9.77 -14.46 13.62
N ILE A 389 10.27 -13.43 14.33
CA ILE A 389 10.38 -13.45 15.79
C ILE A 389 9.00 -13.69 16.42
N LEU A 390 7.98 -12.96 15.96
CA LEU A 390 6.62 -13.10 16.46
C LEU A 390 5.98 -14.44 16.06
N ALA A 391 6.23 -14.93 14.84
CA ALA A 391 5.78 -16.26 14.41
C ALA A 391 6.36 -17.37 15.31
N ARG A 392 7.68 -17.38 15.51
CA ARG A 392 8.35 -18.37 16.38
C ARG A 392 7.90 -18.24 17.84
N ALA A 393 7.69 -17.02 18.33
CA ALA A 393 7.17 -16.80 19.68
C ALA A 393 5.78 -17.42 19.88
N ASN A 394 4.99 -17.59 18.82
CA ASN A 394 3.69 -18.29 18.85
C ASN A 394 3.77 -19.76 18.40
N GLY A 395 4.97 -20.33 18.31
CA GLY A 395 5.17 -21.73 17.93
C GLY A 395 5.01 -22.00 16.43
N LYS A 396 5.10 -20.97 15.58
CA LYS A 396 4.83 -21.07 14.14
C LYS A 396 6.12 -21.18 13.32
N SER A 397 6.24 -22.26 12.55
CA SER A 397 7.38 -22.53 11.64
C SER A 397 7.28 -21.84 10.27
N HIS A 398 6.20 -21.10 10.03
CA HIS A 398 6.02 -20.25 8.87
C HIS A 398 5.19 -19.04 9.27
N VAL A 399 5.48 -17.86 8.74
CA VAL A 399 4.75 -16.61 9.08
C VAL A 399 3.27 -16.67 8.71
N LEU A 400 2.92 -17.41 7.66
CA LEU A 400 1.53 -17.65 7.25
C LEU A 400 0.74 -18.60 8.17
N ASN A 401 1.42 -19.28 9.11
CA ASN A 401 0.77 -20.11 10.13
C ASN A 401 0.31 -19.30 11.35
N LEU A 402 0.56 -17.98 11.36
CA LEU A 402 -0.03 -17.06 12.32
C LEU A 402 -1.55 -17.00 12.12
N GLU A 403 -2.29 -17.00 13.21
CA GLU A 403 -3.76 -17.09 13.22
C GLU A 403 -4.38 -16.04 14.16
N PRO A 404 -5.69 -15.72 14.02
CA PRO A 404 -6.35 -14.76 14.90
C PRO A 404 -6.32 -15.17 16.37
N GLU A 405 -6.22 -16.46 16.67
CA GLU A 405 -6.08 -17.00 18.03
C GLU A 405 -4.76 -16.63 18.70
N ASP A 406 -3.74 -16.26 17.93
CA ASP A 406 -2.47 -15.80 18.47
C ASP A 406 -2.55 -14.36 18.99
N LEU A 407 -3.68 -13.67 18.75
CA LEU A 407 -3.89 -12.26 19.06
C LEU A 407 -4.88 -12.03 20.21
N ALA A 408 -4.71 -10.89 20.87
CA ALA A 408 -5.73 -10.27 21.72
C ALA A 408 -5.84 -8.77 21.41
N ALA A 409 -7.05 -8.22 21.52
CA ALA A 409 -7.30 -6.80 21.34
C ALA A 409 -7.17 -6.03 22.67
N LEU A 410 -6.49 -4.88 22.64
CA LEU A 410 -6.31 -4.02 23.81
C LEU A 410 -7.46 -3.04 24.02
N THR A 411 -8.29 -2.84 23.00
CA THR A 411 -9.43 -1.91 23.02
C THR A 411 -10.69 -2.57 22.49
N VAL A 412 -11.86 -2.06 22.90
CA VAL A 412 -13.16 -2.57 22.44
C VAL A 412 -13.32 -2.35 20.93
N GLU A 413 -12.84 -1.20 20.44
CA GLU A 413 -12.87 -0.85 19.02
C GLU A 413 -12.04 -1.83 18.18
N ALA A 414 -10.81 -2.14 18.62
CA ALA A 414 -9.98 -3.12 17.93
C ALA A 414 -10.58 -4.53 17.97
N ALA A 415 -11.16 -4.93 19.10
CA ALA A 415 -11.86 -6.22 19.21
C ALA A 415 -13.02 -6.32 18.21
N ALA A 416 -13.84 -5.27 18.14
CA ALA A 416 -14.99 -5.20 17.24
C ALA A 416 -14.59 -5.20 15.75
N MET A 417 -13.51 -4.50 15.41
CA MET A 417 -13.01 -4.35 14.03
C MET A 417 -12.24 -5.57 13.53
N ALA A 418 -11.30 -6.07 14.33
CA ALA A 418 -10.44 -7.20 13.97
C ALA A 418 -11.13 -8.56 14.14
N LYS A 419 -12.27 -8.60 14.84
CA LYS A 419 -12.96 -9.83 15.27
C LYS A 419 -12.06 -10.73 16.13
N VAL A 420 -11.27 -10.09 17.00
CA VAL A 420 -10.36 -10.73 17.96
C VAL A 420 -10.87 -10.44 19.38
N PRO A 421 -10.82 -11.39 20.33
CA PRO A 421 -11.31 -11.16 21.69
C PRO A 421 -10.60 -10.00 22.39
N LEU A 422 -11.36 -9.24 23.20
CA LEU A 422 -10.79 -8.26 24.12
C LEU A 422 -9.91 -8.98 25.15
N ALA A 423 -8.69 -8.47 25.35
CA ALA A 423 -7.67 -9.08 26.20
C ALA A 423 -8.21 -9.40 27.60
N GLY A 424 -7.97 -10.64 28.05
CA GLY A 424 -8.49 -11.15 29.33
C GLY A 424 -9.95 -11.63 29.30
N THR A 425 -10.59 -11.68 28.12
CA THR A 425 -11.97 -12.12 27.93
C THR A 425 -12.12 -13.03 26.71
N GLY A 426 -13.27 -13.70 26.58
CA GLY A 426 -13.70 -14.36 25.33
C GLY A 426 -14.65 -13.51 24.49
N TRP A 427 -14.84 -12.24 24.84
CA TRP A 427 -15.86 -11.39 24.25
C TRP A 427 -15.34 -10.67 23.01
N VAL A 428 -16.13 -10.75 21.92
CA VAL A 428 -15.92 -9.99 20.69
C VAL A 428 -17.18 -9.16 20.44
N PRO A 429 -17.12 -7.82 20.54
CA PRO A 429 -18.30 -6.99 20.39
C PRO A 429 -19.01 -7.22 19.04
N GLY A 430 -20.31 -7.53 19.10
CA GLY A 430 -21.16 -7.75 17.93
C GLY A 430 -20.99 -9.11 17.25
N VAL A 431 -20.43 -10.10 17.93
CA VAL A 431 -20.34 -11.51 17.49
C VAL A 431 -21.13 -12.46 18.41
N ASP A 432 -21.85 -11.90 19.39
CA ASP A 432 -22.71 -12.64 20.34
C ASP A 432 -23.99 -13.19 19.68
#